data_AF-A0A7K3G9M2-F1
#
_entry.id   AF-A0A7K3G9M2-F1
#
_cell.length_a   1.000
_cell.length_b   1.000
_cell.length_c   1.000
_cell.angle_alpha   90.00
_cell.angle_beta   90.00
_cell.angle_gamma   90.00
#
_symmetry.space_group_name_H-M   'P 1'
#
loop_
_entity.id
_entity.type
_entity.pdbx_description
1 polymer ?
#
loop_
_entity_poly.entity_id
_entity_poly.type
_entity_poly.pdbx_seq_one_letter_code
_entity_poly.pdbx_strand_id
1 'polypeptide(L)' 'MRTRRFALVYGLLLFLLCCVAGYELNDSRPSVPWAVGGAVAAAVLVVAVRRGTAPGT' A
#
# COMPACT_ATOMS: atom_id res chain seq x y z
N MET A 1 0.15 1.42 -20.22
CA MET A 1 0.96 0.50 -19.39
C MET A 1 1.75 1.19 -18.27
N ARG A 2 2.26 2.42 -18.47
CA ARG A 2 3.07 3.16 -17.47
C ARG A 2 2.35 3.40 -16.13
N THR A 3 1.07 3.78 -16.16
CA THR A 3 0.25 4.10 -14.98
C THR A 3 0.02 2.92 -14.05
N ARG A 4 -0.16 1.70 -14.60
CA ARG A 4 -0.32 0.48 -13.79
C ARG A 4 0.96 0.11 -13.04
N ARG A 5 2.12 0.26 -13.67
CA ARG A 5 3.41 0.03 -13.02
C ARG A 5 3.66 1.03 -11.89
N PHE A 6 3.35 2.30 -12.11
CA PHE A 6 3.44 3.31 -11.04
C PHE A 6 2.51 3.00 -9.86
N ALA A 7 1.25 2.62 -10.12
CA ALA A 7 0.32 2.25 -9.05
C ALA A 7 0.82 1.07 -8.19
N LEU A 8 1.42 0.06 -8.83
CA LEU A 8 1.99 -1.08 -8.11
C LEU A 8 3.22 -0.69 -7.29
N VAL A 9 4.08 0.18 -7.83
CA VAL A 9 5.26 0.69 -7.09
C VAL A 9 4.84 1.52 -5.89
N TYR A 10 3.88 2.43 -6.05
CA TYR A 10 3.34 3.21 -4.93
C TYR A 10 2.66 2.33 -3.88
N GLY A 11 1.86 1.34 -4.30
CA GLY A 11 1.25 0.39 -3.37
C GLY A 11 2.29 -0.43 -2.60
N LEU A 12 3.33 -0.91 -3.26
CA LEU A 12 4.42 -1.64 -2.63
C LEU A 12 5.18 -0.77 -1.62
N LEU A 13 5.49 0.48 -1.99
CA LEU A 13 6.17 1.43 -1.09
C LEU A 13 5.33 1.70 0.16
N LEU A 14 4.02 1.91 0.00
CA LEU A 14 3.11 2.15 1.12
C LEU A 14 3.05 0.94 2.06
N PHE A 15 2.96 -0.27 1.49
CA PHE A 15 3.00 -1.51 2.25
C PHE A 15 4.28 -1.63 3.09
N LEU A 16 5.44 -1.42 2.46
CA LEU A 16 6.73 -1.49 3.14
C LEU A 16 6.87 -0.44 4.25
N LEU A 17 6.40 0.79 4.00
CA LEU A 17 6.38 1.86 5.00
C LEU A 17 5.53 1.48 6.22
N CYS A 18 4.33 0.93 6.02
CA CYS A 18 3.49 0.46 7.12
C CYS A 18 4.13 -0.70 7.89
N CYS A 19 4.82 -1.61 7.22
CA CYS A 19 5.55 -2.70 7.87
C CYS A 19 6.71 -2.18 8.72
N VAL A 20 7.50 -1.24 8.20
CA VAL A 20 8.62 -0.64 8.94
C VAL A 20 8.10 0.19 10.12
N ALA A 21 7.11 1.05 9.90
CA ALA A 21 6.50 1.84 10.97
C ALA A 21 5.88 0.94 12.05
N GLY A 22 5.19 -0.13 11.65
CA GLY A 22 4.63 -1.10 12.58
C GLY A 22 5.70 -1.87 13.36
N TYR A 23 6.83 -2.21 12.73
CA TYR A 23 7.96 -2.87 13.38
C TYR A 23 8.59 -1.98 14.45
N GLU A 24 8.86 -0.71 14.13
CA GLU A 24 9.41 0.27 15.06
C GLU A 24 8.43 0.57 16.21
N LEU A 25 7.14 0.72 15.91
CA LEU A 25 6.09 0.94 16.93
C LEU A 25 5.81 -0.30 17.79
N ASN A 26 6.26 -1.48 17.37
CA ASN A 26 6.06 -2.75 18.06
C ASN A 26 7.37 -3.27 18.66
N ASP A 27 8.22 -2.38 19.17
CA ASP A 27 9.49 -2.72 19.84
C ASP A 27 10.38 -3.66 19.03
N SER A 28 10.48 -3.44 17.71
CA SER A 28 11.25 -4.29 16.80
C SER A 28 10.79 -5.76 16.77
N ARG A 29 9.50 -6.02 17.07
CA ARG A 29 8.91 -7.35 16.96
C ARG A 29 8.03 -7.45 15.71
N PRO A 30 8.08 -8.59 15.00
CA PRO A 30 7.20 -8.80 13.87
C PRO A 30 5.73 -8.80 14.32
N SER A 31 4.90 -8.02 13.63
CA SER A 31 3.49 -7.86 13.95
C SER A 31 2.61 -8.15 12.73
N VAL A 32 1.83 -9.22 12.81
CA VAL A 32 0.83 -9.57 11.80
C VAL A 32 -0.20 -8.45 11.59
N PRO A 33 -0.72 -7.75 12.63
CA PRO A 33 -1.72 -6.70 12.43
C PRO A 33 -1.24 -5.54 11.54
N TRP A 34 0.02 -5.09 11.72
CA TRP A 34 0.58 -4.01 10.90
C TRP A 34 0.85 -4.43 9.47
N ALA A 35 1.31 -5.66 9.24
CA ALA A 35 1.47 -6.21 7.90
C ALA A 35 0.12 -6.29 7.16
N VAL A 36 -0.94 -6.74 7.85
CA VAL A 36 -2.30 -6.77 7.29
C VAL A 36 -2.79 -5.35 7.01
N GLY A 37 -2.59 -4.41 7.92
CA GLY A 37 -2.96 -2.99 7.74
C GLY A 37 -2.27 -2.36 6.52
N GLY A 38 -0.97 -2.59 6.35
CA GLY A 38 -0.22 -2.15 5.18
C GLY A 38 -0.74 -2.77 3.88
N ALA A 39 -1.11 -4.06 3.90
CA ALA A 39 -1.63 -4.75 2.71
C ALA A 39 -2.99 -4.20 2.29
N VAL A 40 -3.87 -3.92 3.26
CA VAL A 40 -5.18 -3.29 3.01
C VAL A 40 -5.00 -1.87 2.45
N ALA A 41 -4.12 -1.06 3.05
CA ALA A 41 -3.86 0.30 2.56
C ALA A 41 -3.32 0.31 1.12
N ALA A 42 -2.39 -0.59 0.79
CA ALA A 42 -1.87 -0.75 -0.55
C ALA A 42 -2.96 -1.19 -1.55
N ALA A 43 -3.84 -2.13 -1.16
CA ALA A 43 -4.95 -2.58 -2.00
C ALA A 43 -5.94 -1.46 -2.29
N VAL A 44 -6.31 -0.66 -1.27
CA VAL A 44 -7.19 0.51 -1.42
C VAL A 44 -6.57 1.52 -2.37
N LEU A 45 -5.27 1.82 -2.24
CA LEU A 45 -4.57 2.74 -3.14
C LEU A 45 -4.59 2.25 -4.60
N VAL A 46 -4.32 0.96 -4.83
CA VAL A 46 -4.36 0.38 -6.18
C VAL A 46 -5.77 0.47 -6.78
N VAL A 47 -6.82 0.20 -6.00
CA VAL A 47 -8.22 0.33 -6.45
C VAL A 47 -8.56 1.79 -6.73
N ALA A 48 -8.18 2.71 -5.85
CA ALA A 48 -8.42 4.15 -6.00
C ALA A 48 -7.73 4.70 -7.25
N VAL A 49 -6.47 4.33 -7.51
CA VAL A 49 -5.77 4.74 -8.73
C VAL A 49 -6.44 4.13 -9.96
N ARG A 50 -6.83 2.85 -9.93
CA ARG A 50 -7.56 2.23 -11.06
C ARG A 50 -8.86 2.96 -11.36
N ARG A 51 -9.62 3.34 -10.33
CA ARG A 51 -10.88 4.09 -10.47
C ARG A 51 -10.67 5.54 -10.88
N GLY A 52 -9.67 6.23 -10.34
CA GLY A 52 -9.32 7.61 -10.71
C GLY A 52 -8.69 7.73 -12.11
N THR A 53 -8.16 6.63 -12.66
CA THR A 53 -7.72 6.56 -14.07
C THR A 53 -8.83 6.12 -15.04
N ALA A 54 -10.06 5.90 -14.58
CA ALA A 54 -11.19 5.71 -15.48
C ALA A 54 -11.46 7.05 -16.20
N PRO A 55 -11.34 7.11 -17.54
CA PRO A 55 -11.68 8.33 -18.27
C PRO A 55 -13.21 8.51 -18.25
N GLY A 56 -13.66 9.64 -17.73
CA GLY A 56 -14.97 10.21 -18.02
C GLY A 56 -16.09 9.91 -17.01
N THR A 57 -16.55 10.96 -16.36
CA THR A 57 -17.75 11.65 -16.86
C THR A 57 -17.40 13.10 -17.08
#